data_AF-A0A9P8Q0V6-F1
#
_entry.id   AF-A0A9P8Q0V6-F1
#
_cell.length_a   1.000
_cell.length_b   1.000
_cell.length_c   1.000
_cell.angle_alpha   90.00
_cell.angle_beta   90.00
_cell.angle_gamma   90.00
#
_symmetry.space_group_name_H-M   'P 1'
#
loop_
_entity.id
_entity.type
_entity.pdbx_description
1 polymer ?
#
loop_
_entity_poly.entity_id
_entity_poly.type
_entity_poly.pdbx_seq_one_letter_code
_entity_poly.pdbx_strand_id
1 'polypeptide(L)'
;MPITPEQLEDSLKSISLTDSNETESSAFFDNLLSMKADKHNANKLIKKIFTSRQGSSLSRPGTRSSQRSAVVRHLPQHDETIDGIDLDLGSDGEVFHEVGEPYNYEDEQSDYEDFQREYEVSAGRGAGAAAGVTQVLPNQTRAAAATMQGPTGAERFFYNSSSRPTSKSSLQRPRSRAVSVNSMTVPCARSLSSDELDLATSAMAAGQCFKSYHHATWYVSNAKQTAQYFITAFGFKKIAYKGLETGCKGFAGHVVQNGGVTFEFVSPICSDTSVLMQQQGGWILEEMHNFIKKHGDGVKDVSFEVSDVDLVFKHAIRAGAKAICEPRILSDEFGSIKKATIQVFEDIFHTLIEVQDYKGVYLPNYRAVENNGFTDEMHGSALSLLPPVKLDVIDHCVQNKDWNMMDEGCDVYSKVFGFHQFWSVDENDVSTEFSALRSMVMASSNDVIKMPINEPAEGLCRSQIEEFLDFYDGPGVQHIAVATPNIIESVRNMKARGAEFISVPELYYENLLPRLLATGIHIQEDLDKLKELGILIDFDENGYLLQIFTKPLADRPTFFLEIIQRHNHNGFGKGNFKALFQTIEQEQRLRGTLEKSTGEPQQHKVGAHKDMVLEL
;
A
#
# COMPACT_ATOMS: atom_id res chain seq x y z
N MET A 1 63.01 13.88 3.14
CA MET A 1 63.07 14.61 1.85
C MET A 1 62.11 13.91 0.89
N PRO A 2 61.34 14.61 0.05
CA PRO A 2 60.46 13.94 -0.90
C PRO A 2 61.30 13.19 -1.94
N ILE A 3 60.94 11.92 -2.17
CA ILE A 3 61.60 10.99 -3.09
C ILE A 3 61.34 11.46 -4.53
N THR A 4 62.36 11.46 -5.39
CA THR A 4 62.19 11.89 -6.78
C THR A 4 61.49 10.80 -7.61
N PRO A 5 60.79 11.16 -8.71
CA PRO A 5 60.11 10.17 -9.57
C PRO A 5 61.02 9.06 -10.09
N GLU A 6 62.30 9.37 -10.34
CA GLU A 6 63.32 8.40 -10.77
C GLU A 6 63.69 7.39 -9.66
N GLN A 7 63.73 7.82 -8.39
CA GLN A 7 63.95 6.95 -7.24
C GLN A 7 62.77 5.98 -7.00
N LEU A 8 61.56 6.39 -7.37
CA LEU A 8 60.36 5.55 -7.30
C LEU A 8 60.37 4.48 -8.40
N GLU A 9 60.82 4.84 -9.61
CA GLU A 9 60.89 3.92 -10.74
C GLU A 9 61.96 2.84 -10.56
N ASP A 10 63.08 3.16 -9.90
CA ASP A 10 64.09 2.18 -9.54
C ASP A 10 63.66 1.26 -8.37
N SER A 11 62.89 1.78 -7.41
CA SER A 11 62.31 0.95 -6.33
C SER A 11 61.24 -0.03 -6.83
N LEU A 12 60.56 0.29 -7.95
CA LEU A 12 59.56 -0.58 -8.56
C LEU A 12 60.19 -1.70 -9.42
N LYS A 13 61.41 -1.49 -9.94
CA LYS A 13 62.14 -2.49 -10.72
C LYS A 13 62.81 -3.56 -9.84
N SER A 14 63.04 -3.28 -8.56
CA SER A 14 63.68 -4.22 -7.62
C SER A 14 62.70 -5.21 -6.98
N ILE A 15 61.38 -5.05 -7.17
CA ILE A 15 60.37 -5.95 -6.59
C ILE A 15 60.24 -7.21 -7.46
N SER A 16 60.99 -8.23 -7.09
CA SER A 16 60.84 -9.61 -7.56
C SER A 16 59.69 -10.28 -6.80
N LEU A 17 58.57 -10.57 -7.47
CA LEU A 17 57.47 -11.36 -6.92
C LEU A 17 57.87 -12.84 -6.84
N THR A 18 58.69 -13.19 -5.85
CA THR A 18 58.88 -14.59 -5.41
C THR A 18 58.89 -14.81 -3.91
N ASP A 19 58.74 -13.78 -3.05
CA ASP A 19 58.68 -14.01 -1.60
C ASP A 19 57.41 -13.45 -0.94
N SER A 20 56.76 -14.35 -0.20
CA SER A 20 55.54 -14.17 0.57
C SER A 20 55.83 -13.48 1.90
N ASN A 21 55.86 -12.15 1.92
CA ASN A 21 55.83 -11.38 3.18
C ASN A 21 54.90 -10.16 3.04
N GLU A 22 53.76 -10.20 3.73
CA GLU A 22 52.68 -9.19 3.71
C GLU A 22 53.11 -7.81 4.23
N THR A 23 54.27 -7.70 4.88
CA THR A 23 54.75 -6.46 5.50
C THR A 23 55.35 -5.45 4.51
N GLU A 24 55.90 -5.88 3.37
CA GLU A 24 56.45 -4.94 2.38
C GLU A 24 55.38 -4.34 1.46
N SER A 25 54.27 -5.04 1.27
CA SER A 25 53.14 -4.54 0.47
C SER A 25 52.35 -3.45 1.20
N SER A 26 52.28 -3.50 2.54
CA SER A 26 51.62 -2.46 3.37
C SER A 26 52.39 -1.13 3.35
N ALA A 27 53.72 -1.16 3.51
CA ALA A 27 54.55 0.05 3.47
C ALA A 27 54.54 0.75 2.09
N PHE A 28 54.31 -0.01 1.02
CA PHE A 28 54.13 0.53 -0.33
C PHE A 28 52.81 1.28 -0.49
N PHE A 29 51.70 0.71 0.00
CA PHE A 29 50.39 1.35 -0.04
C PHE A 29 50.30 2.58 0.88
N ASP A 30 50.94 2.54 2.04
CA ASP A 30 50.99 3.67 2.98
C ASP A 30 51.81 4.85 2.41
N ASN A 31 52.90 4.57 1.69
CA ASN A 31 53.66 5.62 0.99
C ASN A 31 52.86 6.23 -0.17
N LEU A 32 52.08 5.41 -0.90
CA LEU A 32 51.20 5.90 -1.98
C LEU A 32 50.07 6.80 -1.45
N LEU A 33 49.53 6.47 -0.27
CA LEU A 33 48.49 7.26 0.41
C LEU A 33 49.04 8.55 1.06
N SER A 34 50.33 8.59 1.39
CA SER A 34 50.99 9.78 1.96
C SER A 34 51.23 10.91 0.94
N MET A 35 51.10 10.64 -0.36
CA MET A 35 51.26 11.64 -1.42
C MET A 35 50.02 12.54 -1.53
N LYS A 36 49.94 13.53 -0.63
CA LYS A 36 48.93 14.61 -0.61
C LYS A 36 49.11 15.65 -1.74
N ALA A 37 49.45 15.23 -2.95
CA ALA A 37 49.45 16.10 -4.12
C ALA A 37 49.27 15.29 -5.41
N ASP A 38 48.16 15.59 -6.09
CA ASP A 38 47.87 15.26 -7.50
C ASP A 38 47.41 13.83 -7.85
N LYS A 39 46.17 13.51 -7.45
CA LYS A 39 45.40 12.31 -7.85
C LYS A 39 45.37 12.06 -9.37
N HIS A 40 45.56 13.10 -10.20
CA HIS A 40 45.51 12.96 -11.65
C HIS A 40 46.73 12.19 -12.19
N ASN A 41 47.91 12.41 -11.62
CA ASN A 41 49.14 11.74 -12.04
C ASN A 41 49.21 10.28 -11.58
N ALA A 42 48.70 9.96 -10.39
CA ALA A 42 48.60 8.58 -9.89
C ALA A 42 47.72 7.70 -10.80
N ASN A 43 46.54 8.21 -11.19
CA ASN A 43 45.65 7.48 -12.10
C ASN A 43 46.23 7.31 -13.52
N LYS A 44 47.03 8.28 -13.98
CA LYS A 44 47.70 8.20 -15.28
C LYS A 44 48.81 7.14 -15.29
N LEU A 45 49.52 6.98 -14.16
CA LEU A 45 50.56 5.96 -13.97
C LEU A 45 49.96 4.55 -13.90
N ILE A 46 48.86 4.37 -13.15
CA ILE A 46 48.13 3.10 -13.05
C ILE A 46 47.60 2.66 -14.44
N LYS A 47 47.02 3.58 -15.22
CA LYS A 47 46.57 3.29 -16.59
C LYS A 47 47.72 2.88 -17.51
N LYS A 48 48.91 3.48 -17.37
CA LYS A 48 50.10 3.19 -18.19
C LYS A 48 50.68 1.80 -17.90
N ILE A 49 50.61 1.35 -16.65
CA ILE A 49 51.02 0.00 -16.22
C ILE A 49 50.08 -1.07 -16.78
N PHE A 50 48.77 -0.81 -16.84
CA PHE A 50 47.80 -1.76 -17.39
C PHE A 50 47.79 -1.84 -18.91
N THR A 51 48.10 -0.74 -19.61
CA THR A 51 48.15 -0.72 -21.08
C THR A 51 49.44 -1.30 -21.67
N SER A 52 50.57 -1.29 -20.93
CA SER A 52 51.82 -1.91 -21.41
C SER A 52 51.81 -3.44 -21.37
N ARG A 53 50.82 -4.07 -20.72
CA ARG A 53 50.71 -5.54 -20.60
C ARG A 53 49.72 -6.21 -21.58
N GLN A 54 48.92 -5.46 -22.35
CA GLN A 54 47.98 -6.04 -23.32
C GLN A 54 48.49 -6.15 -24.77
N GLY A 55 49.78 -5.88 -25.02
CA GLY A 55 50.37 -5.96 -26.36
C GLY A 55 51.33 -7.15 -26.55
N SER A 56 50.82 -8.39 -26.65
CA SER A 56 51.55 -9.47 -27.35
C SER A 56 50.64 -10.61 -27.86
N SER A 57 50.23 -10.44 -29.12
CA SER A 57 49.95 -11.41 -30.21
C SER A 57 49.05 -12.63 -30.03
N LEU A 58 47.98 -12.64 -30.85
CA LEU A 58 47.22 -13.77 -31.38
C LEU A 58 48.05 -14.77 -32.19
N SER A 59 47.72 -16.07 -32.12
CA SER A 59 47.55 -16.94 -33.30
C SER A 59 46.82 -18.27 -32.99
N ARG A 60 45.80 -18.60 -33.80
CA ARG A 60 45.27 -19.95 -34.12
C ARG A 60 45.50 -20.11 -35.64
N PRO A 61 45.78 -21.30 -36.23
CA PRO A 61 44.80 -22.41 -36.28
C PRO A 61 45.41 -23.85 -36.39
N GLY A 62 44.56 -24.89 -36.30
CA GLY A 62 44.90 -26.22 -36.82
C GLY A 62 44.28 -27.42 -36.10
N THR A 63 43.42 -28.14 -36.80
CA THR A 63 42.68 -29.34 -36.40
C THR A 63 43.54 -30.61 -36.26
N ARG A 64 43.27 -31.45 -35.24
CA ARG A 64 43.19 -32.93 -35.37
C ARG A 64 42.69 -33.60 -34.08
N SER A 65 41.99 -34.69 -34.34
CA SER A 65 41.18 -35.53 -33.48
C SER A 65 41.94 -36.39 -32.46
N SER A 66 41.19 -36.85 -31.45
CA SER A 66 41.28 -38.16 -30.80
C SER A 66 42.57 -38.51 -30.05
N GLN A 67 42.50 -38.59 -28.73
CA GLN A 67 42.36 -39.87 -28.00
C GLN A 67 42.64 -39.65 -26.51
N ARG A 68 41.58 -39.82 -25.70
CA ARG A 68 41.70 -40.27 -24.32
C ARG A 68 42.09 -41.74 -24.34
N SER A 69 43.10 -42.11 -23.55
CA SER A 69 43.44 -43.46 -23.15
C SER A 69 44.44 -43.34 -22.00
N ALA A 70 44.51 -44.14 -20.96
CA ALA A 70 43.64 -45.14 -20.33
C ALA A 70 44.54 -45.77 -19.26
N VAL A 71 44.01 -46.12 -18.09
CA VAL A 71 44.35 -47.41 -17.47
C VAL A 71 43.05 -47.99 -16.92
N VAL A 72 42.79 -49.23 -17.32
CA VAL A 72 41.54 -50.01 -17.21
C VAL A 72 41.90 -51.33 -16.53
N ARG A 73 40.86 -52.00 -15.99
CA ARG A 73 40.64 -53.47 -15.82
C ARG A 73 40.70 -53.94 -14.36
N HIS A 74 39.73 -54.72 -13.83
CA HIS A 74 38.91 -55.77 -14.44
C HIS A 74 37.40 -55.77 -14.06
N LEU A 75 36.57 -56.19 -15.03
CA LEU A 75 35.23 -56.80 -14.88
C LEU A 75 35.39 -58.35 -14.84
N PRO A 76 34.35 -59.12 -14.44
CA PRO A 76 33.41 -59.62 -15.46
C PRO A 76 31.92 -59.51 -15.09
N GLN A 77 31.11 -59.50 -16.15
CA GLN A 77 29.65 -59.49 -16.22
C GLN A 77 29.05 -60.86 -15.86
N HIS A 78 27.77 -60.88 -15.48
CA HIS A 78 26.82 -61.91 -15.91
C HIS A 78 25.40 -61.33 -16.00
N ASP A 79 24.79 -61.52 -17.17
CA ASP A 79 23.34 -61.53 -17.41
C ASP A 79 22.70 -62.69 -16.65
N GLU A 80 21.50 -62.50 -16.11
CA GLU A 80 20.44 -63.51 -16.13
C GLU A 80 19.08 -62.88 -15.76
N THR A 81 18.07 -63.21 -16.55
CA THR A 81 16.64 -63.06 -16.28
C THR A 81 16.19 -64.19 -15.35
N ILE A 82 15.18 -63.97 -14.49
CA ILE A 82 14.18 -64.99 -14.06
C ILE A 82 13.05 -64.33 -13.23
N ASP A 83 11.87 -64.89 -13.46
CA ASP A 83 10.54 -64.67 -12.89
C ASP A 83 10.40 -64.78 -11.36
N GLY A 84 9.33 -64.12 -10.86
CA GLY A 84 8.40 -64.67 -9.87
C GLY A 84 8.74 -64.51 -8.39
N ILE A 85 7.83 -63.86 -7.64
CA ILE A 85 6.96 -64.47 -6.61
C ILE A 85 6.40 -63.40 -5.66
N ASP A 86 5.07 -63.45 -5.54
CA ASP A 86 4.14 -63.10 -4.45
C ASP A 86 4.42 -61.95 -3.48
N LEU A 87 3.48 -61.00 -3.46
CA LEU A 87 3.05 -60.37 -2.22
C LEU A 87 1.57 -60.71 -1.96
N ASP A 88 1.42 -61.37 -0.82
CA ASP A 88 0.28 -62.06 -0.25
C ASP A 88 -0.91 -61.14 0.02
N LEU A 89 -2.10 -61.56 -0.41
CA LEU A 89 -3.38 -60.98 -0.06
C LEU A 89 -3.87 -61.65 1.23
N GLY A 90 -3.50 -61.09 2.38
CA GLY A 90 -4.01 -61.46 3.69
C GLY A 90 -5.30 -60.71 4.02
N SER A 91 -6.42 -61.40 3.85
CA SER A 91 -7.73 -61.08 4.39
C SER A 91 -7.73 -61.19 5.92
N ASP A 92 -8.12 -60.14 6.63
CA ASP A 92 -8.80 -60.24 7.92
C ASP A 92 -9.75 -59.05 8.06
N GLY A 93 -11.03 -59.36 8.08
CA GLY A 93 -12.10 -58.40 8.28
C GLY A 93 -12.40 -58.21 9.76
N GLU A 94 -12.53 -56.97 10.19
CA GLU A 94 -13.38 -56.61 11.31
C GLU A 94 -14.33 -55.50 10.86
N VAL A 95 -15.62 -55.88 10.83
CA VAL A 95 -16.75 -55.02 10.53
C VAL A 95 -17.16 -54.36 11.83
N PHE A 96 -16.93 -53.05 11.96
CA PHE A 96 -17.62 -52.23 12.96
C PHE A 96 -18.84 -51.57 12.30
N HIS A 97 -20.01 -52.09 12.63
CA HIS A 97 -21.28 -51.39 12.43
C HIS A 97 -21.40 -50.33 13.53
N GLU A 98 -21.32 -49.05 13.14
CA GLU A 98 -21.84 -47.97 13.97
C GLU A 98 -23.07 -47.36 13.29
N VAL A 99 -24.13 -47.27 14.09
CA VAL A 99 -25.49 -46.99 13.69
C VAL A 99 -25.59 -45.50 13.40
N GLY A 100 -25.81 -45.13 12.14
CA GLY A 100 -26.12 -43.75 11.77
C GLY A 100 -27.50 -43.38 12.29
N GLU A 101 -27.56 -42.38 13.18
CA GLU A 101 -28.81 -41.70 13.47
C GLU A 101 -29.24 -40.84 12.27
N PRO A 102 -30.54 -40.75 11.95
CA PRO A 102 -31.01 -39.98 10.81
C PRO A 102 -30.80 -38.48 11.04
N TYR A 103 -30.11 -37.84 10.09
CA TYR A 103 -30.00 -36.38 9.97
C TYR A 103 -31.40 -35.75 9.95
N ASN A 104 -31.67 -34.89 10.93
CA ASN A 104 -32.93 -34.19 11.07
C ASN A 104 -32.88 -32.90 10.22
N TYR A 105 -33.69 -32.86 9.16
CA TYR A 105 -33.82 -31.75 8.20
C TYR A 105 -34.77 -30.63 8.73
N GLU A 106 -34.52 -30.10 9.93
CA GLU A 106 -35.40 -29.04 10.50
C GLU A 106 -34.68 -27.78 11.01
N ASP A 107 -33.33 -27.72 11.00
CA ASP A 107 -32.58 -26.52 11.42
C ASP A 107 -32.17 -25.58 10.25
N GLU A 108 -32.48 -25.91 8.98
CA GLU A 108 -32.22 -25.03 7.83
C GLU A 108 -33.23 -23.88 7.68
N GLN A 109 -34.21 -23.77 8.60
CA GLN A 109 -35.31 -22.81 8.46
C GLN A 109 -35.07 -21.48 9.19
N SER A 110 -34.21 -21.41 10.22
CA SER A 110 -33.95 -20.14 10.94
C SER A 110 -32.99 -19.22 10.21
N ASP A 111 -32.03 -19.78 9.46
CA ASP A 111 -31.07 -18.99 8.66
C ASP A 111 -31.71 -18.40 7.39
N TYR A 112 -32.88 -18.91 6.99
CA TYR A 112 -33.64 -18.45 5.84
C TYR A 112 -34.60 -17.29 6.17
N GLU A 113 -35.04 -17.17 7.42
CA GLU A 113 -35.99 -16.14 7.84
C GLU A 113 -35.33 -14.76 8.04
N ASP A 114 -34.06 -14.71 8.43
CA ASP A 114 -33.29 -13.46 8.45
C ASP A 114 -32.97 -12.93 7.04
N PHE A 115 -32.95 -13.82 6.04
CA PHE A 115 -32.79 -13.46 4.61
C PHE A 115 -34.11 -12.98 3.96
N GLN A 116 -35.29 -13.35 4.50
CA GLN A 116 -36.59 -12.94 3.94
C GLN A 116 -37.07 -11.55 4.39
N ARG A 117 -36.65 -11.06 5.57
CA ARG A 117 -36.96 -9.67 6.00
C ARG A 117 -36.36 -8.60 5.08
N GLU A 118 -35.40 -8.99 4.25
CA GLU A 118 -34.74 -8.17 3.22
C GLU A 118 -35.68 -7.73 2.08
N TYR A 119 -36.88 -8.32 1.95
CA TYR A 119 -37.79 -8.03 0.82
C TYR A 119 -39.00 -7.12 1.14
N GLU A 120 -39.46 -7.01 2.40
CA GLU A 120 -40.69 -6.24 2.70
C GLU A 120 -40.45 -4.76 3.04
N VAL A 121 -39.22 -4.36 3.41
CA VAL A 121 -38.92 -2.96 3.80
C VAL A 121 -38.41 -2.12 2.62
N SER A 122 -37.88 -2.74 1.57
CA SER A 122 -37.36 -2.05 0.37
C SER A 122 -38.38 -1.97 -0.78
N ALA A 123 -39.43 -2.80 -0.80
CA ALA A 123 -40.47 -2.81 -1.84
C ALA A 123 -41.70 -1.92 -1.53
N GLY A 124 -41.62 -1.04 -0.52
CA GLY A 124 -42.75 -0.28 -0.03
C GLY A 124 -42.51 1.24 0.04
N ARG A 125 -42.24 1.90 -1.11
CA ARG A 125 -42.68 3.29 -1.44
C ARG A 125 -42.00 3.80 -2.72
N GLY A 126 -42.78 3.96 -3.81
CA GLY A 126 -42.44 4.91 -4.87
C GLY A 126 -42.61 4.47 -6.33
N ALA A 127 -43.74 3.91 -6.74
CA ALA A 127 -44.14 3.94 -8.16
C ALA A 127 -45.64 4.18 -8.29
N GLY A 128 -46.03 5.45 -8.37
CA GLY A 128 -47.35 5.90 -8.79
C GLY A 128 -47.27 6.59 -10.15
N ALA A 129 -47.77 5.89 -11.17
CA ALA A 129 -48.32 6.39 -12.44
C ALA A 129 -47.41 7.05 -13.49
N ALA A 130 -47.06 6.28 -14.53
CA ALA A 130 -47.24 6.69 -15.92
C ALA A 130 -47.41 5.43 -16.81
N ALA A 131 -48.61 5.25 -17.35
CA ALA A 131 -49.02 4.09 -18.14
C ALA A 131 -48.65 4.25 -19.63
N GLY A 132 -48.09 3.16 -20.18
CA GLY A 132 -48.31 2.59 -21.52
C GLY A 132 -48.48 3.49 -22.75
N VAL A 133 -47.52 3.38 -23.68
CA VAL A 133 -47.81 3.52 -25.12
C VAL A 133 -47.11 2.40 -25.88
N THR A 134 -47.91 1.43 -26.33
CA THR A 134 -47.56 0.41 -27.32
C THR A 134 -47.74 1.02 -28.71
N GLN A 135 -46.71 0.94 -29.57
CA GLN A 135 -46.84 1.27 -30.99
C GLN A 135 -47.47 0.11 -31.77
N VAL A 136 -48.61 0.36 -32.42
CA VAL A 136 -49.05 -0.28 -33.66
C VAL A 136 -49.78 0.77 -34.51
N LEU A 137 -49.28 1.05 -35.72
CA LEU A 137 -49.96 1.76 -36.82
C LEU A 137 -50.86 0.78 -37.62
N PRO A 138 -51.72 1.18 -38.59
CA PRO A 138 -52.26 2.50 -38.99
C PRO A 138 -53.80 2.50 -39.23
N ASN A 139 -54.44 3.68 -39.32
CA ASN A 139 -55.25 4.13 -40.49
C ASN A 139 -56.27 5.25 -40.19
N GLN A 140 -56.19 6.26 -41.04
CA GLN A 140 -57.26 6.98 -41.75
C GLN A 140 -58.29 7.88 -41.02
N THR A 141 -58.35 9.09 -41.60
CA THR A 141 -59.52 9.92 -41.96
C THR A 141 -60.15 10.93 -40.99
N ARG A 142 -59.96 12.21 -41.40
CA ARG A 142 -60.97 13.26 -41.69
C ARG A 142 -61.73 13.97 -40.54
N ALA A 143 -61.48 15.29 -40.54
CA ALA A 143 -62.45 16.38 -40.78
C ALA A 143 -63.25 17.01 -39.62
N ALA A 144 -62.91 18.29 -39.39
CA ALA A 144 -63.76 19.49 -39.52
C ALA A 144 -64.78 19.92 -38.44
N ALA A 145 -64.70 21.23 -38.16
CA ALA A 145 -65.78 22.18 -37.80
C ALA A 145 -66.41 22.04 -36.41
N ALA A 146 -66.98 23.06 -35.74
CA ALA A 146 -66.95 24.52 -35.78
C ALA A 146 -67.86 25.00 -34.61
N THR A 147 -67.77 26.29 -34.26
CA THR A 147 -68.89 27.16 -33.78
C THR A 147 -69.10 27.40 -32.27
N MET A 148 -68.83 28.67 -31.90
CA MET A 148 -69.50 29.64 -31.00
C MET A 148 -70.43 29.20 -29.84
N GLN A 149 -70.28 29.89 -28.69
CA GLN A 149 -71.21 30.91 -28.14
C GLN A 149 -70.69 31.47 -26.78
N GLY A 150 -70.77 32.79 -26.56
CA GLY A 150 -70.76 33.43 -25.21
C GLY A 150 -72.21 33.81 -24.81
N PRO A 151 -72.48 34.81 -23.94
CA PRO A 151 -71.70 35.49 -22.87
C PRO A 151 -72.50 35.64 -21.53
N THR A 152 -71.99 36.34 -20.49
CA THR A 152 -72.68 37.42 -19.70
C THR A 152 -72.03 37.77 -18.33
N GLY A 153 -72.04 39.07 -17.97
CA GLY A 153 -71.94 39.67 -16.61
C GLY A 153 -70.58 40.30 -16.22
N ALA A 154 -70.28 41.61 -16.34
CA ALA A 154 -70.77 42.81 -15.60
C ALA A 154 -70.39 42.76 -14.09
N GLU A 155 -69.75 43.71 -13.38
CA GLU A 155 -69.52 45.18 -13.43
C GLU A 155 -68.30 45.54 -12.51
N ARG A 156 -67.40 46.46 -12.91
CA ARG A 156 -67.11 47.84 -12.38
C ARG A 156 -66.53 47.94 -10.94
N PHE A 157 -65.58 48.82 -10.55
CA PHE A 157 -64.94 50.02 -11.12
C PHE A 157 -63.70 50.46 -10.25
N PHE A 158 -62.62 50.95 -10.89
CA PHE A 158 -61.83 52.21 -10.65
C PHE A 158 -61.17 52.50 -9.26
N TYR A 159 -60.00 53.14 -9.08
CA TYR A 159 -58.97 53.78 -9.93
C TYR A 159 -57.73 54.12 -9.07
N ASN A 160 -56.51 54.08 -9.66
CA ASN A 160 -55.43 55.10 -9.70
C ASN A 160 -54.92 55.83 -8.42
N SER A 161 -53.69 56.35 -8.33
CA SER A 161 -52.57 56.53 -9.28
C SER A 161 -51.35 57.15 -8.55
N SER A 162 -50.19 57.10 -9.22
CA SER A 162 -49.17 58.20 -9.38
C SER A 162 -48.39 58.71 -8.15
N SER A 163 -47.14 59.17 -8.17
CA SER A 163 -46.02 59.26 -9.14
C SER A 163 -44.82 59.96 -8.43
N ARG A 164 -43.59 59.72 -8.91
CA ARG A 164 -42.27 60.40 -8.72
C ARG A 164 -42.28 61.96 -8.72
N PRO A 165 -41.13 62.73 -8.65
CA PRO A 165 -39.74 62.55 -8.15
C PRO A 165 -39.20 63.80 -7.36
N THR A 166 -37.89 63.93 -7.04
CA THR A 166 -37.04 65.13 -7.32
C THR A 166 -35.61 65.04 -6.73
N SER A 167 -34.67 65.70 -7.43
CA SER A 167 -33.25 65.91 -7.14
C SER A 167 -32.98 67.27 -6.46
N LYS A 168 -31.80 67.45 -5.82
CA LYS A 168 -31.08 68.73 -5.70
C LYS A 168 -29.64 68.58 -5.16
N SER A 169 -28.78 69.49 -5.58
CA SER A 169 -27.33 69.60 -5.39
C SER A 169 -26.92 70.89 -4.66
N SER A 170 -25.79 70.95 -3.93
CA SER A 170 -24.89 72.15 -3.82
C SER A 170 -23.60 71.96 -2.98
N LEU A 171 -22.42 72.28 -3.59
CA LEU A 171 -21.18 73.01 -3.15
C LEU A 171 -20.54 72.77 -1.74
N GLN A 172 -19.21 72.76 -1.43
CA GLN A 172 -17.97 73.40 -1.95
C GLN A 172 -16.66 72.76 -1.36
N ARG A 173 -15.46 73.10 -1.91
CA ARG A 173 -14.03 72.58 -1.81
C ARG A 173 -13.26 72.83 -0.47
N PRO A 174 -11.97 72.38 -0.18
CA PRO A 174 -10.80 72.08 -1.08
C PRO A 174 -9.81 70.93 -0.69
N ARG A 175 -8.72 70.86 -1.46
CA ARG A 175 -7.66 69.83 -1.65
C ARG A 175 -6.81 69.44 -0.41
N SER A 176 -6.40 68.17 -0.35
CA SER A 176 -5.04 67.76 0.04
C SER A 176 -4.62 66.47 -0.69
N ARG A 177 -3.37 66.45 -1.17
CA ARG A 177 -2.70 65.29 -1.79
C ARG A 177 -2.23 64.37 -0.67
N ALA A 178 -2.60 63.10 -0.70
CA ALA A 178 -1.92 62.05 0.05
C ALA A 178 -1.96 60.74 -0.74
N VAL A 179 -0.82 60.06 -0.72
CA VAL A 179 -0.40 58.90 -1.50
C VAL A 179 -1.27 57.68 -1.17
N SER A 180 -1.68 56.90 -2.19
CA SER A 180 -2.42 55.65 -1.98
C SER A 180 -1.49 54.60 -1.37
N VAL A 181 -1.75 54.24 -0.12
CA VAL A 181 -1.29 52.99 0.47
C VAL A 181 -2.34 51.95 0.10
N ASN A 182 -2.00 50.97 -0.73
CA ASN A 182 -2.85 49.81 -0.97
C ASN A 182 -2.99 49.06 0.36
N SER A 183 -4.12 49.22 1.03
CA SER A 183 -4.51 48.35 2.14
C SER A 183 -4.87 46.99 1.54
N MET A 184 -4.06 45.97 1.85
CA MET A 184 -4.46 44.58 1.70
C MET A 184 -5.74 44.37 2.50
N THR A 185 -6.85 44.18 1.81
CA THR A 185 -8.10 43.71 2.40
C THR A 185 -7.88 42.27 2.86
N VAL A 186 -7.84 42.08 4.17
CA VAL A 186 -8.04 40.76 4.81
C VAL A 186 -9.39 40.24 4.34
N PRO A 187 -9.51 39.01 3.82
CA PRO A 187 -10.81 38.45 3.47
C PRO A 187 -11.66 38.38 4.74
N CYS A 188 -12.81 39.05 4.72
CA CYS A 188 -13.81 38.93 5.77
C CYS A 188 -14.23 37.44 5.84
N ALA A 189 -14.04 36.80 6.99
CA ALA A 189 -14.45 35.42 7.21
C ALA A 189 -15.94 35.29 6.89
N ARG A 190 -16.27 34.50 5.87
CA ARG A 190 -17.66 34.18 5.52
C ARG A 190 -18.29 33.45 6.70
N SER A 191 -19.44 33.92 7.16
CA SER A 191 -20.24 33.19 8.15
C SER A 191 -20.68 31.86 7.54
N LEU A 192 -20.31 30.76 8.18
CA LEU A 192 -20.80 29.42 7.82
C LEU A 192 -22.33 29.39 7.96
N SER A 193 -22.99 28.68 7.05
CA SER A 193 -24.41 28.34 7.14
C SER A 193 -24.67 27.37 8.30
N SER A 194 -25.94 27.22 8.69
CA SER A 194 -26.36 26.22 9.70
C SER A 194 -25.87 24.82 9.33
N ASP A 195 -26.00 24.47 8.06
CA ASP A 195 -25.70 23.13 7.56
C ASP A 195 -24.18 22.88 7.54
N GLU A 196 -23.38 23.90 7.23
CA GLU A 196 -21.91 23.83 7.32
C GLU A 196 -21.45 23.68 8.78
N LEU A 197 -22.12 24.34 9.73
CA LEU A 197 -21.80 24.24 11.16
C LEU A 197 -22.17 22.87 11.74
N ASP A 198 -23.32 22.32 11.34
CA ASP A 198 -23.77 20.98 11.74
C ASP A 198 -22.85 19.90 11.17
N LEU A 199 -22.42 20.04 9.91
CA LEU A 199 -21.47 19.09 9.29
C LEU A 199 -20.11 19.14 9.99
N ALA A 200 -19.60 20.31 10.32
CA ALA A 200 -18.34 20.47 11.06
C ALA A 200 -18.42 19.88 12.49
N THR A 201 -19.54 20.09 13.17
CA THR A 201 -19.79 19.51 14.51
C THR A 201 -19.85 17.97 14.43
N SER A 202 -20.53 17.45 13.42
CA SER A 202 -20.60 16.01 13.16
C SER A 202 -19.23 15.42 12.80
N ALA A 203 -18.38 16.16 12.07
CA ALA A 203 -17.02 15.74 11.73
C ALA A 203 -16.14 15.62 12.96
N MET A 204 -16.18 16.61 13.86
CA MET A 204 -15.44 16.54 15.13
C MET A 204 -15.89 15.36 15.98
N ALA A 205 -17.20 15.10 16.07
CA ALA A 205 -17.73 13.96 16.81
C ALA A 205 -17.27 12.62 16.18
N ALA A 206 -17.31 12.51 14.85
CA ALA A 206 -16.85 11.32 14.13
C ALA A 206 -15.35 11.07 14.30
N GLY A 207 -14.52 12.12 14.23
CA GLY A 207 -13.07 12.03 14.38
C GLY A 207 -12.63 11.48 15.75
N GLN A 208 -13.44 11.69 16.79
CA GLN A 208 -13.21 11.18 18.15
C GLN A 208 -13.55 9.69 18.32
N CYS A 209 -14.24 9.07 17.36
CA CYS A 209 -14.66 7.68 17.46
C CYS A 209 -13.54 6.69 17.14
N PHE A 210 -12.47 7.10 16.47
CA PHE A 210 -11.40 6.22 16.00
C PHE A 210 -10.51 5.74 17.13
N LYS A 211 -10.34 4.41 17.25
CA LYS A 211 -9.55 3.79 18.32
C LYS A 211 -8.21 3.26 17.83
N SER A 212 -8.21 2.52 16.72
CA SER A 212 -7.03 1.80 16.21
C SER A 212 -7.26 1.28 14.78
N TYR A 213 -6.18 0.88 14.11
CA TYR A 213 -6.30 0.01 12.94
C TYR A 213 -6.82 -1.35 13.40
N HIS A 214 -7.83 -1.88 12.72
CA HIS A 214 -8.32 -3.23 13.01
C HIS A 214 -7.58 -4.28 12.18
N HIS A 215 -7.53 -4.10 10.86
CA HIS A 215 -6.83 -4.98 9.91
C HIS A 215 -6.67 -4.29 8.56
N ALA A 216 -5.84 -4.85 7.68
CA ALA A 216 -5.85 -4.52 6.26
C ALA A 216 -6.28 -5.75 5.44
N THR A 217 -7.24 -5.56 4.53
CA THR A 217 -7.70 -6.59 3.60
C THR A 217 -7.03 -6.43 2.25
N TRP A 218 -6.57 -7.54 1.71
CA TRP A 218 -5.85 -7.63 0.45
C TRP A 218 -6.61 -8.49 -0.54
N TYR A 219 -6.74 -8.00 -1.76
CA TYR A 219 -7.17 -8.83 -2.87
C TYR A 219 -5.93 -9.30 -3.61
N VAL A 220 -5.77 -10.62 -3.66
CA VAL A 220 -4.58 -11.27 -4.16
C VAL A 220 -4.95 -12.43 -5.07
N SER A 221 -4.05 -12.75 -5.98
CA SER A 221 -4.18 -13.86 -6.92
C SER A 221 -4.20 -15.23 -6.21
N ASN A 222 -3.46 -15.38 -5.10
CA ASN A 222 -3.41 -16.61 -4.31
C ASN A 222 -3.25 -16.37 -2.81
N ALA A 223 -4.36 -16.22 -2.09
CA ALA A 223 -4.43 -15.92 -0.67
C ALA A 223 -3.71 -16.94 0.20
N LYS A 224 -3.72 -18.22 -0.21
CA LYS A 224 -3.03 -19.29 0.53
C LYS A 224 -1.52 -19.11 0.49
N GLN A 225 -0.96 -18.82 -0.69
CA GLN A 225 0.48 -18.61 -0.85
C GLN A 225 0.94 -17.28 -0.25
N THR A 226 0.17 -16.20 -0.44
CA THR A 226 0.48 -14.89 0.16
C THR A 226 0.48 -14.97 1.68
N ALA A 227 -0.54 -15.59 2.29
CA ALA A 227 -0.55 -15.81 3.74
C ALA A 227 0.67 -16.63 4.21
N GLN A 228 1.04 -17.68 3.47
CA GLN A 228 2.21 -18.49 3.80
C GLN A 228 3.51 -17.68 3.74
N TYR A 229 3.67 -16.81 2.73
CA TYR A 229 4.84 -15.92 2.61
C TYR A 229 4.97 -15.00 3.83
N PHE A 230 3.87 -14.39 4.30
CA PHE A 230 3.88 -13.56 5.50
C PHE A 230 4.21 -14.36 6.78
N ILE A 231 3.76 -15.61 6.86
CA ILE A 231 4.08 -16.50 7.98
C ILE A 231 5.58 -16.86 7.98
N THR A 232 6.13 -17.24 6.83
CA THR A 232 7.52 -17.69 6.76
C THR A 232 8.51 -16.53 6.84
N ALA A 233 8.33 -15.49 6.02
CA ALA A 233 9.27 -14.39 5.85
C ALA A 233 9.16 -13.34 6.97
N PHE A 234 7.94 -13.01 7.41
CA PHE A 234 7.67 -11.91 8.34
C PHE A 234 7.21 -12.37 9.73
N GLY A 235 7.12 -13.68 9.96
CA GLY A 235 6.84 -14.26 11.27
C GLY A 235 5.40 -14.09 11.74
N PHE A 236 4.45 -13.85 10.83
CA PHE A 236 3.03 -13.88 11.15
C PHE A 236 2.55 -15.31 11.49
N LYS A 237 1.37 -15.40 12.11
CA LYS A 237 0.67 -16.66 12.39
C LYS A 237 -0.70 -16.64 11.75
N LYS A 238 -1.15 -17.74 11.15
CA LYS A 238 -2.53 -17.86 10.68
C LYS A 238 -3.46 -18.01 11.87
N ILE A 239 -4.47 -17.14 12.00
CA ILE A 239 -5.39 -17.14 13.15
C ILE A 239 -6.81 -17.54 12.75
N ALA A 240 -7.23 -17.24 11.52
CA ALA A 240 -8.59 -17.51 11.08
C ALA A 240 -8.64 -17.85 9.58
N TYR A 241 -9.72 -18.50 9.17
CA TYR A 241 -9.95 -18.91 7.81
C TYR A 241 -11.43 -18.84 7.44
N LYS A 242 -11.69 -18.45 6.19
CA LYS A 242 -12.99 -18.55 5.54
C LYS A 242 -12.81 -19.08 4.13
N GLY A 243 -13.65 -20.02 3.70
CA GLY A 243 -13.60 -20.60 2.36
C GLY A 243 -14.59 -21.75 2.21
N LEU A 244 -14.33 -22.67 1.28
CA LEU A 244 -15.25 -23.78 0.95
C LEU A 244 -15.61 -24.61 2.17
N GLU A 245 -14.61 -24.93 2.99
CA GLU A 245 -14.71 -25.74 4.20
C GLU A 245 -15.45 -25.01 5.33
N THR A 246 -15.76 -23.73 5.15
CA THR A 246 -16.58 -22.91 6.07
C THR A 246 -17.84 -22.38 5.37
N GLY A 247 -18.26 -22.99 4.26
CA GLY A 247 -19.47 -22.62 3.52
C GLY A 247 -19.34 -21.42 2.58
N CYS A 248 -18.19 -20.75 2.50
CA CYS A 248 -17.97 -19.64 1.58
C CYS A 248 -17.53 -20.15 0.19
N LYS A 249 -18.44 -20.06 -0.78
CA LYS A 249 -18.25 -20.60 -2.13
C LYS A 249 -17.67 -19.62 -3.15
N GLY A 250 -17.63 -18.33 -2.84
CA GLY A 250 -17.15 -17.29 -3.77
C GLY A 250 -15.67 -16.94 -3.63
N PHE A 251 -15.15 -16.95 -2.41
CA PHE A 251 -13.76 -16.57 -2.14
C PHE A 251 -13.19 -17.36 -0.96
N ALA A 252 -11.87 -17.32 -0.82
CA ALA A 252 -11.17 -17.80 0.36
C ALA A 252 -10.41 -16.65 1.02
N GLY A 253 -10.62 -16.46 2.32
CA GLY A 253 -9.96 -15.49 3.18
C GLY A 253 -9.01 -16.18 4.16
N HIS A 254 -7.74 -15.77 4.15
CA HIS A 254 -6.70 -16.24 5.06
C HIS A 254 -6.26 -15.08 5.96
N VAL A 255 -6.53 -15.19 7.26
CA VAL A 255 -6.20 -14.13 8.22
C VAL A 255 -4.94 -14.49 8.96
N VAL A 256 -3.97 -13.59 8.94
CA VAL A 256 -2.70 -13.73 9.65
C VAL A 256 -2.46 -12.57 10.61
N GLN A 257 -1.79 -12.84 11.72
CA GLN A 257 -1.54 -11.85 12.76
C GLN A 257 -0.14 -11.98 13.36
N ASN A 258 0.47 -10.84 13.72
CA ASN A 258 1.66 -10.72 14.56
C ASN A 258 1.50 -9.51 15.48
N GLY A 259 1.49 -9.73 16.80
CA GLY A 259 1.07 -8.71 17.76
C GLY A 259 -0.34 -8.21 17.45
N GLY A 260 -0.52 -6.89 17.43
CA GLY A 260 -1.74 -6.20 17.00
C GLY A 260 -1.83 -5.96 15.48
N VAL A 261 -0.91 -6.47 14.66
CA VAL A 261 -0.97 -6.32 13.20
C VAL A 261 -1.73 -7.49 12.59
N THR A 262 -2.85 -7.20 11.93
CA THR A 262 -3.71 -8.21 11.30
C THR A 262 -3.84 -7.94 9.82
N PHE A 263 -3.54 -8.93 8.98
CA PHE A 263 -3.77 -8.90 7.54
C PHE A 263 -4.72 -10.02 7.12
N GLU A 264 -5.67 -9.68 6.25
CA GLU A 264 -6.53 -10.63 5.60
C GLU A 264 -6.20 -10.70 4.12
N PHE A 265 -5.83 -11.88 3.64
CA PHE A 265 -5.60 -12.14 2.22
C PHE A 265 -6.81 -12.86 1.63
N VAL A 266 -7.40 -12.31 0.58
CA VAL A 266 -8.62 -12.83 -0.03
C VAL A 266 -8.40 -13.08 -1.52
N SER A 267 -8.81 -14.26 -2.00
CA SER A 267 -8.78 -14.62 -3.42
C SER A 267 -10.12 -15.17 -3.90
N PRO A 268 -10.51 -14.87 -5.15
CA PRO A 268 -11.63 -15.55 -5.77
C PRO A 268 -11.33 -17.04 -5.92
N ILE A 269 -12.30 -17.91 -5.68
CA ILE A 269 -12.14 -19.38 -5.86
C ILE A 269 -12.91 -19.94 -7.06
N CYS A 270 -13.66 -19.09 -7.75
CA CYS A 270 -14.33 -19.42 -9.00
C CYS A 270 -14.31 -18.24 -9.98
N SER A 271 -14.36 -18.55 -11.26
CA SER A 271 -14.40 -17.56 -12.35
C SER A 271 -15.83 -17.13 -12.72
N ASP A 272 -16.81 -18.01 -12.49
CA ASP A 272 -18.19 -17.77 -12.88
C ASP A 272 -18.90 -16.95 -11.80
N THR A 273 -19.10 -15.67 -12.09
CA THR A 273 -19.87 -14.78 -11.22
C THR A 273 -21.35 -15.09 -11.29
N SER A 274 -21.88 -15.66 -12.38
CA SER A 274 -23.32 -15.78 -12.65
C SER A 274 -24.05 -16.73 -11.69
N VAL A 275 -23.39 -17.82 -11.27
CA VAL A 275 -23.93 -18.79 -10.31
C VAL A 275 -24.04 -18.19 -8.90
N LEU A 276 -23.11 -17.31 -8.53
CA LEU A 276 -23.10 -16.63 -7.23
C LEU A 276 -23.84 -15.29 -7.27
N MET A 277 -24.10 -14.69 -8.43
CA MET A 277 -24.90 -13.46 -8.54
C MET A 277 -26.34 -13.66 -8.06
N GLN A 278 -26.86 -14.90 -8.11
CA GLN A 278 -28.20 -15.23 -7.59
C GLN A 278 -28.25 -15.27 -6.05
N GLN A 279 -27.11 -15.38 -5.37
CA GLN A 279 -26.98 -15.34 -3.92
C GLN A 279 -26.17 -14.10 -3.54
N GLN A 280 -26.84 -13.03 -3.14
CA GLN A 280 -26.27 -11.70 -2.78
C GLN A 280 -24.78 -11.75 -2.38
N GLY A 281 -23.89 -11.52 -3.35
CA GLY A 281 -22.44 -11.79 -3.21
C GLY A 281 -21.66 -11.91 -4.52
N GLY A 282 -22.33 -12.05 -5.67
CA GLY A 282 -21.62 -12.11 -6.96
C GLY A 282 -20.85 -10.84 -7.35
N TRP A 283 -21.27 -9.66 -6.87
CA TRP A 283 -20.58 -8.40 -7.18
C TRP A 283 -19.20 -8.30 -6.51
N ILE A 284 -19.03 -8.84 -5.29
CA ILE A 284 -17.73 -8.81 -4.61
C ILE A 284 -16.72 -9.70 -5.35
N LEU A 285 -17.19 -10.79 -5.94
CA LEU A 285 -16.35 -11.66 -6.75
C LEU A 285 -15.88 -10.97 -8.03
N GLU A 286 -16.79 -10.28 -8.73
CA GLU A 286 -16.45 -9.48 -9.91
C GLU A 286 -15.47 -8.35 -9.56
N GLU A 287 -15.70 -7.66 -8.45
CA GLU A 287 -14.82 -6.64 -7.89
C GLU A 287 -13.41 -7.18 -7.63
N MET A 288 -13.29 -8.37 -7.02
CA MET A 288 -12.00 -9.01 -6.78
C MET A 288 -11.25 -9.32 -8.07
N HIS A 289 -11.94 -9.91 -9.07
CA HIS A 289 -11.33 -10.20 -10.38
C HIS A 289 -10.86 -8.92 -11.08
N ASN A 290 -11.68 -7.88 -11.08
CA ASN A 290 -11.33 -6.60 -11.69
C ASN A 290 -10.15 -5.93 -10.98
N PHE A 291 -10.15 -5.93 -9.64
CA PHE A 291 -9.06 -5.40 -8.83
C PHE A 291 -7.74 -6.12 -9.13
N ILE A 292 -7.72 -7.45 -9.08
CA ILE A 292 -6.49 -8.24 -9.30
C ILE A 292 -5.98 -8.07 -10.73
N LYS A 293 -6.88 -7.99 -11.71
CA LYS A 293 -6.52 -7.74 -13.11
C LYS A 293 -5.83 -6.38 -13.27
N LYS A 294 -6.39 -5.34 -12.65
CA LYS A 294 -5.91 -3.96 -12.73
C LYS A 294 -4.60 -3.79 -11.95
N HIS A 295 -4.62 -4.08 -10.66
CA HIS A 295 -3.56 -3.73 -9.71
C HIS A 295 -2.54 -4.85 -9.46
N GLY A 296 -2.89 -6.10 -9.77
CA GLY A 296 -2.19 -7.26 -9.22
C GLY A 296 -2.58 -7.51 -7.77
N ASP A 297 -1.68 -8.11 -6.98
CA ASP A 297 -1.86 -8.32 -5.54
C ASP A 297 -1.71 -6.99 -4.80
N GLY A 298 -2.73 -6.57 -4.05
CA GLY A 298 -2.73 -5.25 -3.39
C GLY A 298 -3.73 -5.09 -2.25
N VAL A 299 -3.58 -4.01 -1.48
CA VAL A 299 -4.48 -3.67 -0.36
C VAL A 299 -5.76 -3.07 -0.92
N LYS A 300 -6.90 -3.67 -0.56
CA LYS A 300 -8.25 -3.21 -0.93
C LYS A 300 -8.90 -2.37 0.16
N ASP A 301 -8.72 -2.75 1.43
CA ASP A 301 -9.40 -2.12 2.57
C ASP A 301 -8.40 -1.89 3.71
N VAL A 302 -8.43 -0.68 4.28
CA VAL A 302 -7.78 -0.38 5.56
C VAL A 302 -8.87 -0.12 6.59
N SER A 303 -9.05 -1.08 7.49
CA SER A 303 -10.19 -1.09 8.41
C SER A 303 -9.84 -0.47 9.76
N PHE A 304 -10.81 0.22 10.36
CA PHE A 304 -10.65 0.96 11.61
C PHE A 304 -11.59 0.43 12.69
N GLU A 305 -11.07 0.23 13.89
CA GLU A 305 -11.92 0.07 15.08
C GLU A 305 -12.43 1.45 15.51
N VAL A 306 -13.74 1.55 15.70
CA VAL A 306 -14.42 2.76 16.14
C VAL A 306 -15.33 2.49 17.34
N SER A 307 -15.66 3.52 18.10
CA SER A 307 -16.60 3.43 19.23
C SER A 307 -18.07 3.49 18.81
N ASP A 308 -18.38 4.04 17.63
CA ASP A 308 -19.75 4.17 17.11
C ASP A 308 -19.74 4.15 15.57
N VAL A 309 -20.08 3.00 14.99
CA VAL A 309 -20.14 2.85 13.52
C VAL A 309 -21.25 3.70 12.91
N ASP A 310 -22.39 3.83 13.59
CA ASP A 310 -23.55 4.57 13.07
C ASP A 310 -23.22 6.06 12.89
N LEU A 311 -22.57 6.65 13.88
CA LEU A 311 -22.19 8.06 13.86
C LEU A 311 -21.17 8.33 12.74
N VAL A 312 -20.09 7.55 12.68
CA VAL A 312 -19.04 7.73 11.66
C VAL A 312 -19.59 7.48 10.27
N PHE A 313 -20.38 6.42 10.06
CA PHE A 313 -20.98 6.11 8.76
C PHE A 313 -21.96 7.20 8.30
N LYS A 314 -22.90 7.62 9.16
CA LYS A 314 -23.88 8.67 8.81
C LYS A 314 -23.19 9.98 8.47
N HIS A 315 -22.13 10.34 9.18
CA HIS A 315 -21.33 11.51 8.87
C HIS A 315 -20.63 11.36 7.51
N ALA A 316 -19.93 10.25 7.30
CA ALA A 316 -19.21 9.94 6.07
C ALA A 316 -20.10 10.04 4.82
N ILE A 317 -21.31 9.47 4.86
CA ILE A 317 -22.26 9.55 3.74
C ILE A 317 -22.73 11.00 3.50
N ARG A 318 -22.99 11.79 4.56
CA ARG A 318 -23.31 13.22 4.42
C ARG A 318 -22.17 14.04 3.83
N ALA A 319 -20.93 13.65 4.13
CA ALA A 319 -19.72 14.26 3.59
C ALA A 319 -19.38 13.80 2.16
N GLY A 320 -20.17 12.90 1.56
CA GLY A 320 -20.05 12.46 0.17
C GLY A 320 -19.35 11.12 -0.05
N ALA A 321 -19.04 10.36 1.02
CA ALA A 321 -18.52 9.00 0.86
C ALA A 321 -19.59 8.07 0.26
N LYS A 322 -19.16 7.07 -0.51
CA LYS A 322 -20.07 6.09 -1.10
C LYS A 322 -20.26 4.90 -0.16
N ALA A 323 -21.52 4.57 0.14
CA ALA A 323 -21.85 3.37 0.91
C ALA A 323 -21.55 2.10 0.08
N ILE A 324 -20.77 1.19 0.65
CA ILE A 324 -20.54 -0.17 0.12
C ILE A 324 -21.35 -1.18 0.91
N CYS A 325 -21.35 -1.05 2.24
CA CYS A 325 -22.18 -1.84 3.15
C CYS A 325 -22.71 -0.90 4.25
N GLU A 326 -24.04 -0.81 4.38
CA GLU A 326 -24.67 -0.08 5.48
C GLU A 326 -24.35 -0.74 6.84
N PRO A 327 -24.44 0.02 7.95
CA PRO A 327 -24.24 -0.52 9.29
C PRO A 327 -25.12 -1.73 9.57
N ARG A 328 -24.50 -2.84 9.94
CA ARG A 328 -25.19 -4.07 10.33
C ARG A 328 -24.45 -4.77 11.46
N ILE A 329 -25.21 -5.52 12.24
CA ILE A 329 -24.67 -6.37 13.29
C ILE A 329 -24.34 -7.73 12.67
N LEU A 330 -23.15 -8.25 12.99
CA LEU A 330 -22.74 -9.61 12.68
C LEU A 330 -22.52 -10.32 14.02
N SER A 331 -23.08 -11.51 14.17
CA SER A 331 -23.02 -12.28 15.40
C SER A 331 -22.66 -13.74 15.12
N ASP A 332 -22.01 -14.38 16.10
CA ASP A 332 -21.88 -15.83 16.21
C ASP A 332 -21.84 -16.23 17.70
N GLU A 333 -21.45 -17.48 18.00
CA GLU A 333 -21.32 -18.00 19.36
C GLU A 333 -20.36 -17.21 20.28
N PHE A 334 -19.48 -16.37 19.73
CA PHE A 334 -18.51 -15.57 20.47
C PHE A 334 -18.96 -14.13 20.75
N GLY A 335 -20.18 -13.75 20.36
CA GLY A 335 -20.75 -12.41 20.60
C GLY A 335 -21.05 -11.67 19.30
N SER A 336 -21.09 -10.33 19.36
CA SER A 336 -21.47 -9.50 18.21
C SER A 336 -20.51 -8.34 17.93
N ILE A 337 -20.41 -7.98 16.66
CA ILE A 337 -19.80 -6.73 16.20
C ILE A 337 -20.79 -5.93 15.36
N LYS A 338 -20.61 -4.62 15.25
CA LYS A 338 -21.26 -3.81 14.22
C LYS A 338 -20.22 -3.41 13.17
N LYS A 339 -20.60 -3.54 11.89
CA LYS A 339 -19.72 -3.25 10.74
C LYS A 339 -20.44 -2.39 9.72
N ALA A 340 -19.71 -1.44 9.12
CA ALA A 340 -20.10 -0.76 7.89
C ALA A 340 -18.88 -0.60 6.98
N THR A 341 -19.09 -0.46 5.67
CA THR A 341 -17.99 -0.25 4.70
C THR A 341 -18.33 0.92 3.81
N ILE A 342 -17.36 1.82 3.66
CA ILE A 342 -17.46 2.96 2.75
C ILE A 342 -16.30 2.96 1.77
N GLN A 343 -16.57 3.48 0.58
CA GLN A 343 -15.57 3.78 -0.44
C GLN A 343 -15.30 5.27 -0.38
N VAL A 344 -14.04 5.61 -0.18
CA VAL A 344 -13.59 6.99 0.04
C VAL A 344 -12.87 7.53 -1.20
N PHE A 345 -12.07 6.70 -1.87
CA PHE A 345 -11.53 7.00 -3.19
C PHE A 345 -11.36 5.75 -4.00
N GLU A 346 -11.73 5.81 -5.29
CA GLU A 346 -11.44 4.79 -6.28
C GLU A 346 -11.52 3.37 -5.71
N ASP A 347 -10.46 2.57 -5.82
CA ASP A 347 -10.50 1.18 -5.44
C ASP A 347 -10.19 0.93 -3.95
N ILE A 348 -10.13 1.96 -3.10
CA ILE A 348 -9.83 1.82 -1.66
C ILE A 348 -11.09 1.94 -0.80
N PHE A 349 -11.31 0.92 0.02
CA PHE A 349 -12.37 0.87 1.01
C PHE A 349 -11.85 1.14 2.42
N HIS A 350 -12.76 1.61 3.27
CA HIS A 350 -12.56 1.65 4.70
C HIS A 350 -13.74 0.98 5.39
N THR A 351 -13.46 -0.17 6.02
CA THR A 351 -14.42 -0.83 6.89
C THR A 351 -14.31 -0.30 8.32
N LEU A 352 -15.44 0.10 8.88
CA LEU A 352 -15.58 0.53 10.27
C LEU A 352 -16.07 -0.66 11.11
N ILE A 353 -15.41 -0.93 12.23
CA ILE A 353 -15.75 -2.02 13.14
C ILE A 353 -15.98 -1.46 14.55
N GLU A 354 -17.15 -1.70 15.11
CA GLU A 354 -17.48 -1.48 16.52
C GLU A 354 -17.59 -2.84 17.19
N VAL A 355 -16.58 -3.19 17.98
CA VAL A 355 -16.59 -4.41 18.80
C VAL A 355 -17.52 -4.18 19.98
N GLN A 356 -18.58 -5.00 20.12
CA GLN A 356 -19.53 -4.90 21.21
C GLN A 356 -19.10 -5.83 22.35
N ASP A 357 -19.47 -7.10 22.27
CA ASP A 357 -19.13 -8.14 23.26
C ASP A 357 -18.40 -9.34 22.63
N TYR A 358 -17.93 -9.18 21.38
CA TYR A 358 -17.26 -10.23 20.61
C TYR A 358 -15.93 -10.68 21.20
N LYS A 359 -15.76 -11.99 21.35
CA LYS A 359 -14.57 -12.66 21.90
C LYS A 359 -13.94 -13.66 20.94
N GLY A 360 -14.41 -13.70 19.70
CA GLY A 360 -13.87 -14.59 18.67
C GLY A 360 -12.49 -14.14 18.21
N VAL A 361 -11.79 -15.00 17.48
CA VAL A 361 -10.39 -14.76 17.08
C VAL A 361 -10.20 -13.64 16.05
N TYR A 362 -11.24 -13.29 15.29
CA TYR A 362 -11.17 -12.26 14.25
C TYR A 362 -12.53 -11.58 14.03
N LEU A 363 -13.37 -12.11 13.14
CA LEU A 363 -14.70 -11.59 12.81
C LEU A 363 -15.70 -12.75 12.73
N PRO A 364 -17.01 -12.51 12.94
CA PRO A 364 -18.01 -13.56 12.82
C PRO A 364 -17.97 -14.27 11.47
N ASN A 365 -18.26 -15.57 11.48
CA ASN A 365 -18.21 -16.47 10.31
C ASN A 365 -16.80 -16.75 9.75
N TYR A 366 -15.74 -16.41 10.49
CA TYR A 366 -14.40 -16.94 10.23
C TYR A 366 -14.16 -18.08 11.21
N ARG A 367 -13.82 -19.25 10.69
CA ARG A 367 -13.44 -20.38 11.53
C ARG A 367 -12.06 -20.08 12.10
N ALA A 368 -11.94 -20.14 13.43
CA ALA A 368 -10.64 -20.18 14.08
C ALA A 368 -9.85 -21.34 13.47
N VAL A 369 -8.63 -21.07 13.04
CA VAL A 369 -7.75 -22.19 12.70
C VAL A 369 -7.38 -22.79 14.04
N GLU A 370 -8.07 -23.87 14.44
CA GLU A 370 -7.58 -24.70 15.52
C GLU A 370 -6.12 -24.95 15.21
N ASN A 371 -5.28 -24.62 16.18
CA ASN A 371 -3.88 -24.93 16.16
C ASN A 371 -3.78 -26.46 16.02
N ASN A 372 -3.89 -27.01 14.81
CA ASN A 372 -3.53 -28.39 14.46
C ASN A 372 -2.00 -28.54 14.59
N GLY A 373 -1.43 -28.10 15.72
CA GLY A 373 -0.01 -28.08 16.04
C GLY A 373 0.66 -26.70 16.18
N PHE A 374 -0.05 -25.59 16.47
CA PHE A 374 0.55 -24.26 16.72
C PHE A 374 0.53 -23.84 18.20
N THR A 375 0.40 -24.79 19.13
CA THR A 375 0.84 -24.57 20.51
C THR A 375 2.38 -24.52 20.55
N ASP A 376 2.96 -24.03 21.66
CA ASP A 376 4.40 -24.04 21.96
C ASP A 376 5.07 -25.44 21.88
N GLU A 377 4.34 -26.47 21.47
CA GLU A 377 4.80 -27.83 21.21
C GLU A 377 5.01 -28.10 19.72
N MET A 378 5.57 -27.16 18.94
CA MET A 378 6.22 -27.51 17.66
C MET A 378 7.59 -28.15 17.89
N HIS A 379 7.62 -29.26 18.61
CA HIS A 379 8.67 -30.25 18.42
C HIS A 379 8.45 -30.89 17.03
N GLY A 380 8.93 -30.26 15.94
CA GLY A 380 9.09 -30.95 14.64
C GLY A 380 8.61 -30.26 13.35
N SER A 381 8.07 -29.04 13.36
CA SER A 381 7.74 -28.33 12.11
C SER A 381 8.84 -27.36 11.69
N ALA A 382 9.00 -27.17 10.38
CA ALA A 382 9.98 -26.23 9.83
C ALA A 382 9.82 -24.79 10.36
N LEU A 383 8.60 -24.39 10.75
CA LEU A 383 8.34 -23.04 11.27
C LEU A 383 8.96 -22.80 12.66
N SER A 384 9.10 -23.84 13.51
CA SER A 384 9.74 -23.68 14.82
C SER A 384 11.26 -23.56 14.73
N LEU A 385 11.84 -23.87 13.57
CA LEU A 385 13.25 -23.64 13.28
C LEU A 385 13.55 -22.18 12.87
N LEU A 386 12.51 -21.38 12.58
CA LEU A 386 12.69 -20.01 12.13
C LEU A 386 12.82 -19.04 13.33
N PRO A 387 13.77 -18.10 13.32
CA PRO A 387 14.00 -17.19 14.44
C PRO A 387 12.79 -16.26 14.64
N PRO A 388 12.27 -16.05 15.87
CA PRO A 388 11.01 -15.35 16.08
C PRO A 388 11.05 -13.88 15.63
N VAL A 389 9.93 -13.34 15.15
CA VAL A 389 9.80 -11.92 14.80
C VAL A 389 8.65 -11.35 15.61
N LYS A 390 8.89 -10.25 16.33
CA LYS A 390 7.88 -9.59 17.17
C LYS A 390 7.53 -8.24 16.56
N LEU A 391 6.25 -8.06 16.28
CA LEU A 391 5.67 -6.82 15.78
C LEU A 391 4.60 -6.36 16.77
N ASP A 392 4.35 -5.05 16.83
CA ASP A 392 3.43 -4.44 17.79
C ASP A 392 2.11 -4.07 17.14
N VAL A 393 2.08 -3.04 16.30
CA VAL A 393 0.85 -2.49 15.69
C VAL A 393 1.16 -1.90 14.32
N ILE A 394 0.11 -1.63 13.53
CA ILE A 394 0.23 -0.79 12.34
C ILE A 394 0.48 0.65 12.84
N ASP A 395 1.60 1.24 12.41
CA ASP A 395 1.98 2.61 12.77
C ASP A 395 1.29 3.64 11.87
N HIS A 396 1.32 3.39 10.56
CA HIS A 396 0.66 4.22 9.55
C HIS A 396 0.48 3.46 8.23
N CYS A 397 -0.39 3.99 7.35
CA CYS A 397 -0.64 3.43 6.03
C CYS A 397 -0.60 4.53 4.97
N VAL A 398 0.28 4.37 3.97
CA VAL A 398 0.57 5.42 2.98
C VAL A 398 -0.15 5.16 1.67
N GLN A 399 -0.71 6.21 1.09
CA GLN A 399 -1.42 6.16 -0.18
C GLN A 399 -0.77 7.08 -1.20
N ASN A 400 -0.64 6.59 -2.42
CA ASN A 400 -0.21 7.37 -3.57
C ASN A 400 -1.42 7.86 -4.35
N LYS A 401 -1.38 9.13 -4.71
CA LYS A 401 -2.35 9.83 -5.56
C LYS A 401 -1.66 10.32 -6.83
N ASP A 402 -2.47 10.56 -7.85
CA ASP A 402 -2.00 11.14 -9.10
C ASP A 402 -1.64 12.63 -8.94
N TRP A 403 -1.02 13.20 -9.96
CA TRP A 403 -0.59 14.59 -10.02
C TRP A 403 -1.69 15.58 -9.62
N ASN A 404 -1.38 16.41 -8.60
CA ASN A 404 -2.26 17.45 -8.06
C ASN A 404 -3.53 16.93 -7.38
N MET A 405 -3.55 15.65 -6.97
CA MET A 405 -4.68 15.02 -6.29
C MET A 405 -4.42 14.79 -4.80
N MET A 406 -3.26 15.19 -4.25
CA MET A 406 -2.96 15.06 -2.81
C MET A 406 -3.89 15.93 -1.97
N ASP A 407 -4.09 17.19 -2.35
CA ASP A 407 -4.95 18.11 -1.59
C ASP A 407 -6.41 17.62 -1.56
N GLU A 408 -6.93 17.12 -2.69
CA GLU A 408 -8.24 16.46 -2.76
C GLU A 408 -8.29 15.21 -1.87
N GLY A 409 -7.22 14.40 -1.90
CA GLY A 409 -7.05 13.25 -1.01
C GLY A 409 -7.15 13.64 0.46
N CYS A 410 -6.43 14.68 0.88
CA CYS A 410 -6.44 15.14 2.26
C CYS A 410 -7.80 15.72 2.67
N ASP A 411 -8.42 16.48 1.77
CA ASP A 411 -9.75 17.07 1.95
C ASP A 411 -10.80 16.02 2.24
N VAL A 412 -10.73 14.88 1.58
CA VAL A 412 -11.70 13.80 1.79
C VAL A 412 -11.50 13.13 3.15
N TYR A 413 -10.28 12.86 3.63
CA TYR A 413 -10.08 12.36 5.00
C TYR A 413 -10.57 13.37 6.05
N SER A 414 -10.32 14.66 5.81
CA SER A 414 -10.81 15.75 6.66
C SER A 414 -12.33 15.79 6.71
N LYS A 415 -13.01 15.75 5.55
CA LYS A 415 -14.47 15.85 5.45
C LYS A 415 -15.20 14.58 5.85
N VAL A 416 -14.70 13.40 5.48
CA VAL A 416 -15.39 12.11 5.66
C VAL A 416 -15.18 11.56 7.07
N PHE A 417 -14.00 11.77 7.65
CA PHE A 417 -13.63 11.19 8.94
C PHE A 417 -13.33 12.21 10.03
N GLY A 418 -13.31 13.51 9.72
CA GLY A 418 -12.92 14.54 10.68
C GLY A 418 -11.42 14.50 11.02
N PHE A 419 -10.60 13.94 10.14
CA PHE A 419 -9.15 13.89 10.36
C PHE A 419 -8.53 15.29 10.20
N HIS A 420 -7.40 15.52 10.85
CA HIS A 420 -6.67 16.77 10.73
C HIS A 420 -5.31 16.55 10.06
N GLN A 421 -4.77 17.60 9.45
CA GLN A 421 -3.41 17.59 8.94
C GLN A 421 -2.45 17.54 10.12
N PHE A 422 -1.73 16.43 10.23
CA PHE A 422 -0.77 16.16 11.30
C PHE A 422 0.63 16.62 10.93
N TRP A 423 1.00 16.43 9.67
CA TRP A 423 2.34 16.72 9.16
C TRP A 423 2.32 16.92 7.64
N SER A 424 3.30 17.61 7.08
CA SER A 424 3.46 17.74 5.63
C SER A 424 4.89 18.04 5.23
N VAL A 425 5.25 17.64 4.02
CA VAL A 425 6.48 17.98 3.32
C VAL A 425 6.19 18.31 1.87
N ASP A 426 6.97 19.23 1.34
CA ASP A 426 6.95 19.62 -0.07
C ASP A 426 8.21 19.14 -0.80
N GLU A 427 8.32 19.49 -2.08
CA GLU A 427 9.46 19.17 -2.93
C GLU A 427 10.77 19.83 -2.48
N ASN A 428 10.71 20.93 -1.73
CA ASN A 428 11.91 21.58 -1.18
C ASN A 428 12.48 20.77 0.00
N ASP A 429 11.59 20.05 0.70
CA ASP A 429 11.92 19.17 1.79
C ASP A 429 12.30 17.76 1.33
N VAL A 430 11.64 17.26 0.29
CA VAL A 430 11.75 15.87 -0.19
C VAL A 430 12.03 15.84 -1.69
N SER A 431 13.30 16.05 -2.02
CA SER A 431 13.82 15.90 -3.38
C SER A 431 15.26 15.38 -3.38
N THR A 432 15.62 14.74 -4.48
CA THR A 432 17.00 14.51 -4.87
C THR A 432 17.36 15.44 -6.03
N GLU A 433 18.55 15.26 -6.60
CA GLU A 433 18.89 15.89 -7.88
C GLU A 433 17.94 15.41 -9.01
N PHE A 434 17.35 14.23 -8.88
CA PHE A 434 16.63 13.54 -9.95
C PHE A 434 15.11 13.57 -9.78
N SER A 435 14.54 13.27 -8.61
CA SER A 435 13.10 13.18 -8.43
C SER A 435 12.63 13.79 -7.10
N ALA A 436 11.31 14.02 -6.98
CA ALA A 436 10.68 14.61 -5.80
C ALA A 436 9.28 14.01 -5.55
N LEU A 437 8.73 14.26 -4.36
CA LEU A 437 7.31 14.07 -4.05
C LEU A 437 6.81 15.16 -3.12
N ARG A 438 5.48 15.30 -3.02
CA ARG A 438 4.81 16.01 -1.92
C ARG A 438 4.05 14.99 -1.07
N SER A 439 4.03 15.19 0.25
CA SER A 439 3.32 14.31 1.17
C SER A 439 2.63 15.10 2.27
N MET A 440 1.40 14.73 2.58
CA MET A 440 0.64 15.26 3.70
C MET A 440 0.05 14.12 4.52
N VAL A 441 0.17 14.21 5.84
CA VAL A 441 -0.30 13.18 6.76
C VAL A 441 -1.61 13.63 7.39
N MET A 442 -2.65 12.82 7.18
CA MET A 442 -3.94 12.98 7.83
C MET A 442 -4.02 12.08 9.05
N ALA A 443 -4.46 12.60 10.19
CA ALA A 443 -4.58 11.82 11.43
C ALA A 443 -5.95 11.93 12.09
N SER A 444 -6.36 10.85 12.78
CA SER A 444 -7.53 10.87 13.67
C SER A 444 -7.32 11.88 14.80
N SER A 445 -8.39 12.31 15.48
CA SER A 445 -8.29 13.39 16.49
C SER A 445 -7.41 13.05 17.71
N ASN A 446 -7.11 11.76 17.90
CA ASN A 446 -6.23 11.23 18.95
C ASN A 446 -4.86 10.77 18.41
N ASP A 447 -4.54 11.09 17.16
CA ASP A 447 -3.28 10.75 16.48
C ASP A 447 -2.97 9.24 16.38
N VAL A 448 -3.93 8.36 16.63
CA VAL A 448 -3.70 6.91 16.57
C VAL A 448 -3.68 6.42 15.12
N ILE A 449 -4.62 6.87 14.29
CA ILE A 449 -4.64 6.56 12.86
C ILE A 449 -3.87 7.64 12.11
N LYS A 450 -2.91 7.25 11.26
CA LYS A 450 -2.12 8.17 10.44
C LYS A 450 -2.07 7.68 8.99
N MET A 451 -2.58 8.50 8.08
CA MET A 451 -2.70 8.20 6.65
C MET A 451 -1.89 9.23 5.85
N PRO A 452 -0.58 9.01 5.61
CA PRO A 452 0.18 9.82 4.66
C PRO A 452 -0.36 9.66 3.24
N ILE A 453 -0.57 10.78 2.56
CA ILE A 453 -1.03 10.89 1.18
C ILE A 453 0.08 11.54 0.37
N ASN A 454 0.57 10.84 -0.63
CA ASN A 454 1.65 11.30 -1.51
C ASN A 454 1.11 11.65 -2.89
N GLU A 455 1.75 12.59 -3.56
CA GLU A 455 1.63 12.80 -5.01
C GLU A 455 3.01 13.00 -5.64
N PRO A 456 3.15 12.77 -6.96
CA PRO A 456 4.37 13.13 -7.68
C PRO A 456 4.68 14.63 -7.56
N ALA A 457 5.95 14.97 -7.66
CA ALA A 457 6.41 16.36 -7.79
C ALA A 457 7.45 16.48 -8.91
N GLU A 458 7.62 17.69 -9.44
CA GLU A 458 8.52 17.94 -10.56
C GLU A 458 9.98 17.60 -10.22
N GLY A 459 10.67 16.93 -11.15
CA GLY A 459 12.08 16.54 -11.04
C GLY A 459 12.72 16.30 -12.42
N LEU A 460 14.05 16.15 -12.46
CA LEU A 460 14.79 15.84 -13.71
C LEU A 460 14.42 14.45 -14.28
N CYS A 461 14.08 13.53 -13.39
CA CYS A 461 13.66 12.18 -13.65
C CYS A 461 12.29 11.94 -13.03
N ARG A 462 11.65 10.90 -13.54
CA ARG A 462 10.34 10.44 -13.09
C ARG A 462 10.30 10.13 -11.60
N SER A 463 9.23 10.53 -10.92
CA SER A 463 9.02 10.23 -9.50
C SER A 463 8.69 8.75 -9.28
N GLN A 464 9.11 8.16 -8.17
CA GLN A 464 8.65 6.82 -7.78
C GLN A 464 7.15 6.74 -7.49
N ILE A 465 6.51 7.87 -7.21
CA ILE A 465 5.05 7.91 -7.12
C ILE A 465 4.43 7.65 -8.50
N GLU A 466 5.01 8.18 -9.58
CA GLU A 466 4.56 7.90 -10.94
C GLU A 466 4.87 6.46 -11.37
N GLU A 467 6.02 5.90 -10.99
CA GLU A 467 6.30 4.47 -11.20
C GLU A 467 5.23 3.61 -10.53
N PHE A 468 4.87 3.92 -9.28
CA PHE A 468 3.77 3.22 -8.62
C PHE A 468 2.47 3.33 -9.43
N LEU A 469 2.07 4.53 -9.85
CA LEU A 469 0.81 4.76 -10.57
C LEU A 469 0.76 3.99 -11.91
N ASP A 470 1.88 3.89 -12.62
CA ASP A 470 1.99 3.11 -13.85
C ASP A 470 1.75 1.61 -13.64
N PHE A 471 2.48 1.02 -12.69
CA PHE A 471 2.46 -0.43 -12.51
C PHE A 471 1.28 -0.89 -11.64
N TYR A 472 0.76 -0.01 -10.78
CA TYR A 472 -0.47 -0.23 -10.04
C TYR A 472 -1.71 0.09 -10.89
N ASP A 473 -1.57 0.84 -11.99
CA ASP A 473 -2.66 1.33 -12.84
C ASP A 473 -3.65 2.24 -12.07
N GLY A 474 -3.08 3.21 -11.33
CA GLY A 474 -3.81 4.26 -10.60
C GLY A 474 -3.41 4.42 -9.13
N PRO A 475 -4.12 5.28 -8.38
CA PRO A 475 -3.99 5.46 -6.94
C PRO A 475 -4.15 4.19 -6.11
N GLY A 476 -3.47 4.12 -4.97
CA GLY A 476 -3.55 2.96 -4.08
C GLY A 476 -2.68 3.06 -2.84
N VAL A 477 -2.69 2.01 -2.02
CA VAL A 477 -1.80 1.90 -0.85
C VAL A 477 -0.41 1.49 -1.33
N GLN A 478 0.58 2.34 -1.03
CA GLN A 478 1.98 2.07 -1.37
C GLN A 478 2.66 1.22 -0.30
N HIS A 479 2.46 1.55 0.98
CA HIS A 479 3.05 0.77 2.05
C HIS A 479 2.26 0.86 3.34
N ILE A 480 2.48 -0.14 4.19
CA ILE A 480 2.03 -0.16 5.57
C ILE A 480 3.28 -0.24 6.44
N ALA A 481 3.39 0.70 7.37
CA ALA A 481 4.43 0.69 8.38
C ALA A 481 3.98 -0.08 9.62
N VAL A 482 4.87 -0.94 10.10
CA VAL A 482 4.61 -1.81 11.23
C VAL A 482 5.63 -1.53 12.33
N ALA A 483 5.11 -1.18 13.50
CA ALA A 483 5.90 -0.94 14.68
C ALA A 483 6.50 -2.24 15.25
N THR A 484 7.70 -2.15 15.80
CA THR A 484 8.37 -3.24 16.52
C THR A 484 9.05 -2.71 17.78
N PRO A 485 9.12 -3.50 18.86
CA PRO A 485 9.78 -3.08 20.10
C PRO A 485 11.31 -3.27 20.02
N ASN A 486 11.80 -4.02 19.03
CA ASN A 486 13.23 -4.26 18.79
C ASN A 486 13.50 -4.46 17.29
N ILE A 487 13.80 -3.36 16.59
CA ILE A 487 14.01 -3.35 15.15
C ILE A 487 15.26 -4.12 14.72
N ILE A 488 16.34 -4.11 15.51
CA ILE A 488 17.55 -4.88 15.20
C ILE A 488 17.23 -6.38 15.17
N GLU A 489 16.53 -6.88 16.18
CA GLU A 489 16.16 -8.29 16.24
C GLU A 489 15.15 -8.65 15.15
N SER A 490 14.08 -7.87 15.01
CA SER A 490 13.02 -8.15 14.01
C SER A 490 13.57 -8.14 12.58
N VAL A 491 14.37 -7.13 12.19
CA VAL A 491 14.94 -7.04 10.83
C VAL A 491 15.97 -8.14 10.59
N ARG A 492 16.85 -8.44 11.56
CA ARG A 492 17.79 -9.57 11.44
C ARG A 492 17.05 -10.87 11.19
N ASN A 493 16.00 -11.13 11.97
CA ASN A 493 15.26 -12.38 11.90
C ASN A 493 14.42 -12.47 10.63
N MET A 494 13.84 -11.36 10.16
CA MET A 494 13.19 -11.29 8.84
C MET A 494 14.18 -11.56 7.69
N LYS A 495 15.38 -10.96 7.72
CA LYS A 495 16.43 -11.24 6.73
C LYS A 495 16.86 -12.71 6.74
N ALA A 496 17.03 -13.30 7.93
CA ALA A 496 17.35 -14.72 8.07
C ALA A 496 16.24 -15.65 7.55
N ARG A 497 14.99 -15.18 7.55
CA ARG A 497 13.82 -15.86 6.96
C ARG A 497 13.67 -15.64 5.45
N GLY A 498 14.52 -14.83 4.84
CA GLY A 498 14.51 -14.54 3.40
C GLY A 498 13.74 -13.28 3.00
N ALA A 499 13.29 -12.45 3.94
CA ALA A 499 12.73 -11.15 3.60
C ALA A 499 13.82 -10.21 3.04
N GLU A 500 13.54 -9.56 1.92
CA GLU A 500 14.46 -8.63 1.27
C GLU A 500 14.14 -7.18 1.63
N PHE A 501 15.21 -6.41 1.92
CA PHE A 501 15.13 -4.99 2.24
C PHE A 501 15.93 -4.17 1.23
N ILE A 502 15.57 -2.89 1.13
CA ILE A 502 16.36 -1.94 0.35
C ILE A 502 17.77 -1.78 0.95
N SER A 503 18.76 -1.50 0.11
CA SER A 503 20.16 -1.37 0.54
C SER A 503 20.52 0.08 0.79
N VAL A 504 20.94 0.42 2.01
CA VAL A 504 21.36 1.78 2.36
C VAL A 504 22.88 1.95 2.15
N PRO A 505 23.33 2.96 1.38
CA PRO A 505 24.77 3.19 1.17
C PRO A 505 25.52 3.55 2.45
N GLU A 506 26.78 3.12 2.58
CA GLU A 506 27.62 3.43 3.75
C GLU A 506 27.78 4.95 4.01
N LEU A 507 27.84 5.73 2.92
CA LEU A 507 27.93 7.19 2.96
C LEU A 507 26.77 7.85 3.73
N TYR A 508 25.61 7.20 3.83
CA TYR A 508 24.50 7.69 4.65
C TYR A 508 24.91 7.83 6.11
N TYR A 509 25.50 6.79 6.70
CA TYR A 509 25.91 6.80 8.11
C TYR A 509 27.08 7.75 8.36
N GLU A 510 28.02 7.85 7.41
CA GLU A 510 29.13 8.82 7.49
C GLU A 510 28.62 10.27 7.57
N ASN A 511 27.56 10.59 6.83
CA ASN A 511 26.94 11.92 6.84
C ASN A 511 25.99 12.14 8.03
N LEU A 512 25.37 11.07 8.54
CA LEU A 512 24.46 11.12 9.67
C LEU A 512 25.19 11.36 11.00
N LEU A 513 26.31 10.65 11.22
CA LEU A 513 27.00 10.64 12.52
C LEU A 513 27.37 12.05 13.03
N PRO A 514 27.95 12.96 12.23
CA PRO A 514 28.24 14.33 12.70
C PRO A 514 26.99 15.11 13.12
N ARG A 515 25.87 14.91 12.40
CA ARG A 515 24.58 15.59 12.72
C ARG A 515 24.00 15.05 14.02
N LEU A 516 24.02 13.73 14.21
CA LEU A 516 23.55 13.08 15.43
C LEU A 516 24.38 13.52 16.65
N LEU A 517 25.71 13.57 16.52
CA LEU A 517 26.58 14.04 17.60
C LEU A 517 26.29 15.50 17.98
N ALA A 518 25.87 16.33 17.03
CA ALA A 518 25.57 17.73 17.28
C ALA A 518 24.26 17.97 18.05
N THR A 519 23.31 17.02 18.04
CA THR A 519 22.05 17.16 18.78
C THR A 519 22.14 16.72 20.24
N GLY A 520 23.14 15.89 20.57
CA GLY A 520 23.26 15.29 21.90
C GLY A 520 22.29 14.14 22.17
N ILE A 521 21.52 13.72 21.16
CA ILE A 521 20.60 12.57 21.26
C ILE A 521 21.41 11.28 21.30
N HIS A 522 21.10 10.43 22.27
CA HIS A 522 21.72 9.13 22.40
C HIS A 522 20.81 8.04 21.82
N ILE A 523 21.28 7.39 20.75
CA ILE A 523 20.65 6.20 20.19
C ILE A 523 20.97 5.02 21.12
N GLN A 524 19.94 4.33 21.60
CA GLN A 524 20.09 3.22 22.55
C GLN A 524 20.60 1.96 21.85
N GLU A 525 20.24 1.79 20.58
CA GLU A 525 20.67 0.70 19.74
C GLU A 525 22.13 0.83 19.28
N ASP A 526 22.73 -0.32 19.02
CA ASP A 526 24.09 -0.46 18.50
C ASP A 526 24.18 0.06 17.05
N LEU A 527 24.86 1.19 16.86
CA LEU A 527 24.98 1.87 15.56
C LEU A 527 25.61 0.99 14.47
N ASP A 528 26.56 0.11 14.83
CA ASP A 528 27.20 -0.76 13.85
C ASP A 528 26.21 -1.83 13.35
N LYS A 529 25.34 -2.33 14.23
CA LYS A 529 24.25 -3.24 13.83
C LYS A 529 23.17 -2.54 13.02
N LEU A 530 22.83 -1.29 13.34
CA LEU A 530 21.90 -0.51 12.52
C LEU A 530 22.46 -0.35 11.11
N LYS A 531 23.76 -0.04 10.99
CA LYS A 531 24.47 0.06 9.71
C LYS A 531 24.52 -1.27 8.96
N GLU A 532 24.89 -2.36 9.62
CA GLU A 532 24.90 -3.71 9.03
C GLU A 532 23.54 -4.09 8.47
N LEU A 533 22.46 -3.76 9.18
CA LEU A 533 21.10 -4.08 8.78
C LEU A 533 20.51 -3.09 7.78
N GLY A 534 21.14 -1.94 7.53
CA GLY A 534 20.63 -0.88 6.66
C GLY A 534 19.44 -0.13 7.26
N ILE A 535 19.38 0.00 8.59
CA ILE A 535 18.31 0.71 9.29
C ILE A 535 18.61 2.21 9.30
N LEU A 536 17.66 3.01 8.79
CA LEU A 536 17.73 4.46 8.75
C LEU A 536 17.35 5.05 10.11
N ILE A 537 17.97 6.19 10.45
CA ILE A 537 17.81 6.90 11.72
C ILE A 537 17.43 8.35 11.42
N ASP A 538 16.26 8.79 11.89
CA ASP A 538 15.93 10.22 11.96
C ASP A 538 15.71 10.64 13.41
N PHE A 539 15.85 11.93 13.68
CA PHE A 539 15.76 12.45 15.03
C PHE A 539 15.32 13.91 15.07
N ASP A 540 14.67 14.27 16.17
CA ASP A 540 14.24 15.62 16.50
C ASP A 540 14.65 15.96 17.95
N GLU A 541 14.27 17.13 18.45
CA GLU A 541 14.63 17.56 19.81
C GLU A 541 14.06 16.65 20.92
N ASN A 542 13.04 15.83 20.62
CA ASN A 542 12.33 15.01 21.59
C ASN A 542 12.82 13.55 21.61
N GLY A 543 13.33 13.06 20.48
CA GLY A 543 13.67 11.65 20.33
C GLY A 543 14.17 11.27 18.95
N TYR A 544 14.08 9.98 18.63
CA TYR A 544 14.52 9.44 17.35
C TYR A 544 13.60 8.33 16.85
N LEU A 545 13.65 8.09 15.55
CA LEU A 545 12.97 6.98 14.89
C LEU A 545 13.96 6.15 14.10
N LEU A 546 13.71 4.84 14.09
CA LEU A 546 14.44 3.86 13.31
C LEU A 546 13.47 3.26 12.30
N GLN A 547 13.86 3.20 11.03
CA GLN A 547 13.01 2.66 9.97
C GLN A 547 13.79 1.92 8.90
N ILE A 548 13.17 0.94 8.27
CA ILE A 548 13.69 0.24 7.10
C ILE A 548 12.54 -0.25 6.22
N PHE A 549 12.77 -0.28 4.90
CA PHE A 549 11.76 -0.66 3.92
C PHE A 549 12.13 -1.98 3.26
N THR A 550 11.13 -2.84 3.06
CA THR A 550 11.31 -4.04 2.23
C THR A 550 11.51 -3.62 0.78
N LYS A 551 12.03 -4.53 -0.06
CA LYS A 551 11.74 -4.45 -1.49
C LYS A 551 10.23 -4.60 -1.74
N PRO A 552 9.72 -4.25 -2.94
CA PRO A 552 8.35 -4.60 -3.31
C PRO A 552 8.06 -6.08 -3.05
N LEU A 553 6.89 -6.38 -2.49
CA LEU A 553 6.54 -7.76 -2.10
C LEU A 553 6.08 -8.63 -3.27
N ALA A 554 5.89 -8.03 -4.44
CA ALA A 554 5.56 -8.67 -5.70
C ALA A 554 6.45 -8.08 -6.81
N ASP A 555 6.39 -8.67 -8.01
CA ASP A 555 7.20 -8.22 -9.16
C ASP A 555 6.89 -6.78 -9.58
N ARG A 556 5.62 -6.35 -9.45
CA ARG A 556 5.23 -4.96 -9.71
C ARG A 556 5.85 -4.06 -8.61
N PRO A 557 6.54 -2.96 -8.97
CA PRO A 557 7.15 -2.05 -8.00
C PRO A 557 6.11 -1.17 -7.28
N THR A 558 5.21 -1.82 -6.55
CA THR A 558 4.00 -1.21 -5.97
C THR A 558 4.06 -1.30 -4.45
N PHE A 559 3.44 -2.33 -3.85
CA PHE A 559 3.38 -2.45 -2.40
C PHE A 559 4.70 -2.92 -1.77
N PHE A 560 5.12 -2.26 -0.69
CA PHE A 560 6.18 -2.73 0.21
C PHE A 560 5.79 -2.52 1.70
N LEU A 561 6.54 -3.13 2.62
CA LEU A 561 6.39 -2.90 4.06
C LEU A 561 7.48 -1.96 4.58
N GLU A 562 7.12 -1.18 5.59
CA GLU A 562 8.08 -0.49 6.44
C GLU A 562 8.09 -1.13 7.82
N ILE A 563 9.27 -1.34 8.39
CA ILE A 563 9.44 -1.73 9.80
C ILE A 563 9.99 -0.52 10.54
N ILE A 564 9.29 -0.09 11.58
CA ILE A 564 9.58 1.15 12.31
C ILE A 564 9.69 0.91 13.82
N GLN A 565 10.57 1.64 14.48
CA GLN A 565 10.64 1.73 15.94
C GLN A 565 10.80 3.19 16.34
N ARG A 566 9.96 3.66 17.28
CA ARG A 566 9.93 5.05 17.73
C ARG A 566 10.43 5.14 19.17
N HIS A 567 11.34 6.07 19.41
CA HIS A 567 11.77 6.46 20.75
C HIS A 567 11.43 7.93 20.96
N ASN A 568 10.25 8.19 21.54
CA ASN A 568 9.73 9.53 21.81
C ASN A 568 9.71 10.46 20.57
N HIS A 569 9.40 9.90 19.40
CA HIS A 569 9.39 10.61 18.13
C HIS A 569 8.12 10.32 17.33
N ASN A 570 7.35 11.38 17.03
CA ASN A 570 6.06 11.28 16.35
C ASN A 570 6.10 11.66 14.86
N GLY A 571 7.23 12.17 14.35
CA GLY A 571 7.38 12.55 12.94
C GLY A 571 7.60 11.35 11.99
N PHE A 572 7.79 11.62 10.70
CA PHE A 572 7.81 10.62 9.62
C PHE A 572 9.17 10.48 8.93
N GLY A 573 10.25 10.91 9.58
CA GLY A 573 11.58 10.71 9.01
C GLY A 573 11.98 11.75 7.97
N LYS A 574 11.62 13.03 8.17
CA LYS A 574 11.98 14.14 7.26
C LYS A 574 13.45 14.05 6.82
N GLY A 575 14.35 13.83 7.77
CA GLY A 575 15.79 13.75 7.52
C GLY A 575 16.23 12.49 6.76
N ASN A 576 15.42 11.43 6.79
CA ASN A 576 15.66 10.17 6.09
C ASN A 576 15.15 10.15 4.65
N PHE A 577 14.16 10.98 4.30
CA PHE A 577 13.54 10.95 2.97
C PHE A 577 14.58 11.03 1.84
N LYS A 578 15.55 11.93 1.94
CA LYS A 578 16.60 12.04 0.91
C LYS A 578 17.38 10.73 0.70
N ALA A 579 17.76 10.06 1.78
CA ALA A 579 18.51 8.81 1.72
C ALA A 579 17.64 7.64 1.23
N LEU A 580 16.39 7.60 1.66
CA LEU A 580 15.38 6.66 1.18
C LEU A 580 15.18 6.81 -0.32
N PHE A 581 14.99 8.03 -0.81
CA PHE A 581 14.82 8.35 -2.22
C PHE A 581 16.02 7.93 -3.06
N GLN A 582 17.23 8.26 -2.65
CA GLN A 582 18.44 7.85 -3.36
C GLN A 582 18.52 6.33 -3.51
N THR A 583 18.07 5.61 -2.48
CA THR A 583 18.00 4.14 -2.50
C THR A 583 16.88 3.64 -3.44
N ILE A 584 15.69 4.23 -3.37
CA ILE A 584 14.57 3.85 -4.25
C ILE A 584 14.91 4.15 -5.72
N GLU A 585 15.50 5.29 -6.01
CA GLU A 585 15.98 5.64 -7.36
C GLU A 585 17.01 4.63 -7.88
N GLN A 586 17.88 4.12 -7.01
CA GLN A 586 18.81 3.07 -7.41
C GLN A 586 18.05 1.81 -7.83
N GLU A 587 17.02 1.42 -7.08
CA GLU A 587 16.14 0.31 -7.46
C GLU A 587 15.37 0.60 -8.75
N GLN A 588 14.91 1.83 -8.99
CA GLN A 588 14.31 2.25 -10.26
C GLN A 588 15.28 2.17 -11.43
N ARG A 589 16.54 2.57 -11.24
CA ARG A 589 17.60 2.40 -12.25
C ARG A 589 17.83 0.94 -12.58
N LEU A 590 17.77 0.05 -11.58
CA LEU A 590 17.89 -1.40 -11.81
C LEU A 590 16.69 -1.96 -12.60
N ARG A 591 15.49 -1.40 -12.40
CA ARG A 591 14.29 -1.74 -13.19
C ARG A 591 14.24 -1.08 -14.56
N GLY A 592 15.06 -0.05 -14.80
CA GLY A 592 15.05 0.75 -16.03
C GLY A 592 13.94 1.80 -16.09
N THR A 593 13.31 2.13 -14.96
CA THR A 593 12.13 3.01 -14.87
C THR A 593 12.46 4.44 -14.41
N LEU A 594 13.70 4.72 -13.99
CA LEU A 594 14.17 6.07 -13.71
C LEU A 594 14.49 6.81 -15.03
N GLU A 595 13.44 7.20 -15.74
CA GLU A 595 13.54 7.89 -17.02
C GLU A 595 13.59 9.42 -16.84
N LYS A 596 14.13 10.13 -17.82
CA LYS A 596 14.09 11.61 -17.81
C LYS A 596 12.66 12.07 -17.93
N SER A 597 12.27 13.05 -17.11
CA SER A 597 10.96 13.68 -17.25
C SER A 597 10.84 14.32 -18.63
N THR A 598 9.76 14.03 -19.35
CA THR A 598 9.47 14.65 -20.65
C THR A 598 8.88 16.06 -20.52
N GLY A 599 8.71 16.57 -19.28
CA GLY A 599 8.24 17.93 -19.01
C GLY A 599 6.73 18.15 -19.11
N GLU A 600 5.95 17.10 -19.40
CA GLU A 600 4.49 17.14 -19.34
C GLU A 600 4.01 16.15 -18.27
N PRO A 601 3.24 16.59 -17.26
CA PRO A 601 2.58 15.68 -16.33
C PRO A 601 1.65 14.76 -17.12
N GLN A 602 1.98 13.47 -17.19
CA GLN A 602 1.04 12.48 -17.70
C GLN A 602 0.02 12.20 -16.60
N GLN A 603 -1.04 13.01 -16.52
CA GLN A 603 -2.20 12.65 -15.71
C GLN A 603 -2.73 11.31 -16.23
N HIS A 604 -2.84 10.32 -15.35
CA HIS A 604 -3.53 9.09 -15.70
C HIS A 604 -5.00 9.43 -15.92
N LYS A 605 -5.44 9.37 -17.18
CA LYS A 605 -6.86 9.56 -17.49
C LYS A 605 -7.65 8.42 -16.85
N VAL A 606 -8.28 8.71 -15.72
CA VAL A 606 -9.30 7.86 -15.13
C VAL A 606 -10.40 7.66 -16.19
N GLY A 607 -10.40 6.48 -16.82
CA GLY A 607 -11.41 6.07 -17.80
C GLY A 607 -11.18 6.53 -19.25
N ALA A 608 -10.17 5.97 -19.94
CA ALA A 608 -10.17 5.93 -21.42
C ALA A 608 -9.38 4.74 -22.01
N HIS A 609 -9.43 3.55 -21.42
CA HIS A 609 -8.98 2.34 -22.11
C HIS A 609 -10.06 1.88 -23.12
N LYS A 610 -10.09 2.51 -24.29
CA LYS A 610 -10.81 1.97 -25.45
C LYS A 610 -10.02 1.87 -26.75
N ASP A 611 -8.87 2.53 -26.90
CA ASP A 611 -8.19 2.57 -28.21
C ASP A 611 -6.67 2.32 -28.11
N MET A 612 -6.26 1.18 -27.55
CA MET A 612 -4.86 0.73 -27.70
C MET A 612 -4.75 -0.81 -27.74
N VAL A 613 -5.48 -1.43 -28.68
CA VAL A 613 -5.17 -2.77 -29.16
C VAL A 613 -5.45 -2.79 -30.67
N LEU A 614 -4.50 -2.29 -31.45
CA LEU A 614 -4.35 -2.55 -32.88
C LEU A 614 -3.02 -1.94 -33.36
N GLU A 615 -1.90 -2.50 -32.89
CA GLU A 615 -0.63 -2.55 -33.63
C GLU A 615 0.41 -3.34 -32.82
N LEU A 616 0.36 -4.66 -32.97
CA LEU A 616 1.40 -5.69 -32.95
C LEU A 616 0.70 -7.05 -33.16
#